data_AF-A0A383W5Q5-F1
#
_entry.id   AF-A0A383W5Q5-F1
#
_cell.length_a   1.000
_cell.length_b   1.000
_cell.length_c   1.000
_cell.angle_alpha   90.00
_cell.angle_beta   90.00
_cell.angle_gamma   90.00
#
_symmetry.space_group_name_H-M   'P 1'
#
loop_
_entity.id
_entity.type
_entity.pdbx_description
1 polymer ?
#
loop_
_entity_poly.entity_id
_entity_poly.type
_entity_poly.pdbx_seq_one_letter_code
_entity_poly.pdbx_strand_id
1 'polypeptide(L)' 'MGWISFVLTQTLVTSVTLGAMKRQGVIQLNTNSIKNDTARYCLVKLVDFGEDVCIFGEKFVVGLTEEIERAKKERK' A
#
# COMPACT_ATOMS: atom_id res chain seq x y z
N MET A 1 2.34 16.84 19.99
CA MET A 1 1.69 15.96 18.97
C MET A 1 2.52 15.76 17.69
N GLY A 2 3.66 16.44 17.45
CA GLY A 2 4.36 16.38 16.15
C GLY A 2 5.11 15.08 15.83
N TRP A 3 5.81 14.48 16.79
CA TRP A 3 6.69 13.34 16.51
C TRP A 3 5.95 12.02 16.29
N ILE A 4 4.90 11.76 17.07
CA ILE A 4 4.11 10.52 16.95
C ILE A 4 3.38 10.50 15.60
N SER A 5 2.78 11.61 15.20
CA SER A 5 2.13 11.74 13.89
C SER A 5 3.11 11.55 12.74
N PHE A 6 4.32 12.12 12.86
CA PHE A 6 5.38 11.94 11.88
C PHE A 6 5.79 10.47 11.74
N VAL A 7 6.06 9.78 12.85
CA VAL A 7 6.45 8.36 12.85
C VAL A 7 5.35 7.47 12.28
N LEU A 8 4.08 7.71 12.65
CA LEU A 8 2.95 6.97 12.10
C LEU A 8 2.81 7.18 10.59
N THR A 9 2.93 8.43 10.13
CA THR A 9 2.86 8.76 8.69
C THR A 9 3.99 8.08 7.92
N GLN A 10 5.22 8.14 8.43
CA GLN A 10 6.38 7.47 7.81
C GLN A 10 6.19 5.94 7.77
N THR A 11 5.66 5.36 8.84
CA THR A 11 5.37 3.93 8.91
C THR A 11 4.33 3.54 7.85
N LEU A 12 3.27 4.32 7.71
CA LEU A 12 2.23 4.09 6.69
C LEU A 12 2.81 4.20 5.28
N VAL A 13 3.52 5.29 4.96
CA VAL A 13 4.12 5.49 3.64
C VAL A 13 5.12 4.37 3.30
N THR A 14 5.94 3.97 4.28
CA THR A 14 6.91 2.89 4.10
C THR A 14 6.21 1.55 3.89
N SER A 15 5.16 1.26 4.66
CA SER A 15 4.39 0.02 4.52
C SER A 15 3.73 -0.11 3.15
N VAL A 16 3.14 0.98 2.64
CA VAL A 16 2.55 1.03 1.29
C VAL A 16 3.63 0.85 0.23
N THR A 17 4.76 1.52 0.37
CA THR A 17 5.88 1.40 -0.59
C THR A 17 6.44 -0.02 -0.62
N LEU A 18 6.66 -0.65 0.53
CA LEU A 18 7.12 -2.03 0.63
C LEU A 18 6.08 -3.01 0.07
N GLY A 19 4.79 -2.80 0.35
CA GLY A 19 3.70 -3.58 -0.24
C GLY A 19 3.69 -3.49 -1.76
N ALA A 20 3.79 -2.29 -2.32
CA ALA A 20 3.88 -2.07 -3.76
C ALA A 20 5.05 -2.83 -4.39
N MET A 21 6.25 -2.73 -3.79
CA MET A 21 7.45 -3.40 -4.27
C MET A 21 7.35 -4.93 -4.18
N LYS A 22 6.75 -5.46 -3.10
CA LYS A 22 6.50 -6.90 -2.93
C LYS A 22 5.55 -7.41 -4.00
N ARG A 23 4.44 -6.70 -4.24
CA ARG A 23 3.45 -7.05 -5.27
C ARG A 23 4.01 -7.06 -6.69
N GLN A 24 4.90 -6.10 -7.00
CA GLN A 24 5.58 -6.05 -8.29
C GLN A 24 6.70 -7.11 -8.43
N GLY A 25 6.96 -7.90 -7.38
CA GLY A 25 8.03 -8.91 -7.38
C GLY A 25 9.44 -8.33 -7.27
N VAL A 26 9.58 -7.05 -6.95
CA VAL A 26 10.88 -6.36 -6.81
C VAL A 26 11.59 -6.81 -5.54
N ILE A 27 10.83 -7.08 -4.47
CA ILE A 27 11.36 -7.56 -3.19
C ILE A 27 10.64 -8.83 -2.73
N GLN A 28 11.34 -9.67 -1.97
CA GLN A 28 10.76 -10.81 -1.27
C GLN A 28 10.91 -10.60 0.23
N LEU A 29 9.82 -10.79 0.99
CA LEU A 29 9.88 -10.70 2.45
C LEU A 29 10.55 -11.95 3.01
N ASN A 30 11.74 -11.81 3.59
CA ASN A 30 12.35 -12.87 4.38
C ASN A 30 12.24 -12.54 5.88
N THR A 31 11.26 -13.14 6.52
CA THR A 31 10.94 -12.91 7.94
C THR A 31 11.69 -13.82 8.91
N ASN A 32 12.46 -14.79 8.39
CA ASN A 32 13.11 -15.82 9.21
C ASN A 32 14.26 -15.26 10.07
N SER A 33 14.77 -14.08 9.72
CA SER A 33 15.80 -13.37 10.49
C SER A 33 15.24 -12.64 11.73
N ILE A 34 13.91 -12.45 11.81
CA ILE A 34 13.27 -11.71 12.91
C ILE A 34 12.91 -12.68 14.03
N LYS A 35 13.75 -12.75 15.07
CA LYS A 35 13.55 -13.61 16.25
C LYS A 35 12.32 -13.26 17.08
N ASN A 36 11.84 -12.02 17.01
CA ASN A 36 10.66 -11.56 17.74
C ASN A 36 9.40 -11.82 16.91
N ASP A 37 8.53 -12.70 17.39
CA ASP A 37 7.32 -13.11 16.66
C ASP A 37 6.31 -11.98 16.50
N THR A 38 6.18 -11.09 17.49
CA THR A 38 5.30 -9.90 17.39
C THR A 38 5.80 -8.94 16.32
N ALA A 39 7.11 -8.66 16.30
CA ALA A 39 7.70 -7.79 15.28
C ALA A 39 7.57 -8.40 13.87
N ARG A 40 7.73 -9.72 13.77
CA ARG A 40 7.53 -10.48 12.53
C ARG A 40 6.09 -10.35 12.03
N TYR A 41 5.13 -10.58 12.92
CA TYR A 41 3.71 -10.47 12.61
C TYR A 41 3.34 -9.05 12.16
N CYS A 42 3.80 -8.02 12.89
CA CYS A 42 3.55 -6.63 12.54
C CYS A 42 4.14 -6.28 11.17
N LEU A 43 5.36 -6.71 10.87
CA LEU A 43 5.98 -6.44 9.57
C LEU A 43 5.18 -7.06 8.42
N VAL A 44 4.81 -8.35 8.54
CA VAL A 44 4.00 -9.04 7.53
C VAL A 44 2.67 -8.31 7.33
N LYS A 45 1.97 -7.99 8.41
CA LYS A 45 0.68 -7.29 8.35
C LYS A 45 0.78 -5.89 7.76
N LEU A 46 1.83 -5.14 8.07
CA LEU A 46 2.04 -3.81 7.48
C LEU A 46 2.29 -3.90 5.97
N VAL A 47 3.09 -4.87 5.53
CA VAL A 47 3.38 -5.03 4.10
C VAL A 47 2.15 -5.52 3.34
N ASP A 48 1.41 -6.49 3.90
CA ASP A 48 0.15 -6.96 3.32
C ASP A 48 -0.89 -5.82 3.26
N PHE A 49 -0.98 -5.00 4.30
CA PHE A 49 -1.81 -3.79 4.28
C PHE A 49 -1.39 -2.84 3.15
N GLY A 50 -0.09 -2.66 2.92
CA GLY A 50 0.42 -1.87 1.81
C GLY A 50 0.00 -2.42 0.44
N GLU A 51 0.00 -3.74 0.27
CA GLU A 51 -0.49 -4.39 -0.95
C GLU A 51 -1.98 -4.12 -1.19
N ASP A 52 -2.80 -4.27 -0.14
CA ASP A 52 -4.24 -4.01 -0.21
C ASP A 52 -4.54 -2.55 -0.59
N VAL A 53 -3.81 -1.59 0.00
CA VAL A 53 -3.94 -0.16 -0.32
C VAL A 53 -3.58 0.10 -1.79
N CYS A 54 -2.52 -0.53 -2.31
CA CYS A 54 -2.16 -0.40 -3.72
C CYS A 54 -3.22 -1.00 -4.65
N ILE A 55 -3.77 -2.17 -4.33
CA ILE A 55 -4.87 -2.78 -5.10
C ILE A 55 -6.09 -1.85 -5.11
N PHE A 56 -6.45 -1.30 -3.96
CA PHE A 56 -7.56 -0.39 -3.84
C PHE A 56 -7.32 0.89 -4.65
N GLY A 57 -6.13 1.48 -4.54
CA GLY A 57 -5.74 2.67 -5.30
C GLY A 57 -5.81 2.48 -6.81
N GLU A 58 -5.34 1.34 -7.32
CA GLU A 58 -5.46 0.99 -8.74
C GLU A 58 -6.92 0.89 -9.18
N LYS A 59 -7.76 0.17 -8.43
CA LYS A 59 -9.19 0.04 -8.73
C LYS A 59 -9.89 1.40 -8.73
N PHE A 60 -9.52 2.27 -7.78
CA PHE A 60 -10.08 3.61 -7.67
C PHE A 60 -9.72 4.48 -8.87
N VAL A 61 -8.45 4.48 -9.29
CA VAL A 61 -7.98 5.23 -10.47
C VAL A 61 -8.64 4.72 -11.75
N VAL A 62 -8.78 3.41 -11.92
CA VAL A 62 -9.49 2.82 -13.07
C VAL A 62 -10.95 3.26 -13.07
N GLY A 63 -11.65 3.16 -11.94
CA GLY A 63 -13.04 3.61 -11.82
C GLY A 63 -13.23 5.09 -12.15
N LEU A 64 -12.35 5.96 -11.66
CA LEU A 64 -12.36 7.38 -11.99
C LEU A 64 -12.11 7.63 -13.49
N THR A 65 -11.20 6.88 -14.09
CA THR A 65 -10.89 7.02 -15.51
C THR A 65 -12.10 6.64 -16.37
N GLU A 66 -12.78 5.53 -16.03
CA GLU A 66 -14.01 5.11 -16.70
C GLU A 66 -15.15 6.14 -16.56
N GLU A 67 -15.30 6.75 -15.38
CA GLU A 67 -16.31 7.78 -15.13
C GLU A 67 -16.04 9.05 -15.96
N ILE A 68 -14.76 9.47 -16.05
CA ILE A 68 -14.34 10.59 -16.89
C ILE A 68 -14.57 10.29 -18.38
N GLU A 69 -14.30 9.08 -18.83
CA GLU A 69 -14.54 8.68 -20.23
C GLU A 69 -16.03 8.64 -20.57
N ARG A 70 -16.88 8.15 -19.66
CA ARG A 70 -18.34 8.21 -19.82
C ARG A 70 -18.84 9.65 -19.91
N ALA A 71 -18.40 10.51 -18.98
CA ALA A 71 -18.76 11.92 -18.98
C ALA A 71 -18.28 12.66 -20.25
N LYS A 72 -17.15 12.26 -20.85
CA LYS A 72 -16.68 12.80 -22.14
C LYS A 72 -17.52 12.33 -23.33
N LYS A 73 -18.04 11.09 -23.31
CA LYS A 73 -18.93 10.56 -24.36
C LYS A 73 -20.30 11.22 -24.33
N GLU A 74 -20.84 11.53 -23.16
CA GLU A 74 -22.16 12.19 -23.02
C GLU A 74 -22.15 13.68 -23.42
N ARG A 75 -20.96 14.30 -23.52
CA ARG A 75 -20.79 15.70 -23.96
C ARG A 75 -20.52 15.88 -25.46
N LYS A 76 -20.46 14.79 -26.24
CA LYS A 76 -20.29 14.81 -27.70
C LYS A 76 -21.54 14.30 -28.39
#